data_AF-A0A376NYG0-F1
#
_entry.id   AF-A0A376NYG0-F1
#
_cell.length_a   1.000
_cell.length_b   1.000
_cell.length_c   1.000
_cell.angle_alpha   90.00
_cell.angle_beta   90.00
_cell.angle_gamma   90.00
#
_symmetry.space_group_name_H-M   'P 1'
#
loop_
_entity.id
_entity.type
_entity.pdbx_description
1 polymer ?
#
loop_
_entity_poly.entity_id
_entity_poly.type
_entity_poly.pdbx_seq_one_letter_code
_entity_poly.pdbx_strand_id
1 'polypeptide(L)'
;MKQEVEKWRPFGHPDGDIRDLSFLDAHQAVYVQHHEGKEPLEYRFWVTYSLHCFTKDYEHQTNEEKQSLMYHAPKESRPFCQHRYNLARTHLKRTIWRCQKATLFMPGMVAMP
;
A
#
# COMPACT_ATOMS: atom_id res chain seq x y z
N MET A 1 -5.65 -0.67 18.93
CA MET A 1 -5.94 0.50 18.07
C MET A 1 -4.98 0.46 16.88
N LYS A 2 -5.46 0.29 15.64
CA LYS A 2 -4.57 0.18 14.46
C LYS A 2 -4.18 1.60 14.02
N GLN A 3 -2.98 2.07 14.37
CA GLN A 3 -2.42 3.32 13.81
C GLN A 3 -2.03 3.09 12.34
N GLU A 4 -2.77 3.66 11.40
CA GLU A 4 -2.39 3.66 9.99
C GLU A 4 -1.05 4.41 9.81
N VAL A 5 -0.22 3.99 8.85
CA VAL A 5 1.07 4.63 8.59
C VAL A 5 0.88 5.70 7.52
N GLU A 6 1.08 6.96 7.90
CA GLU A 6 0.96 8.09 6.97
C GLU A 6 2.19 8.21 6.06
N LYS A 7 3.39 8.05 6.63
CA LYS A 7 4.66 8.16 5.90
C LYS A 7 5.58 7.00 6.21
N TRP A 8 6.09 6.35 5.16
CA TRP A 8 7.06 5.28 5.27
C TRP A 8 8.48 5.83 5.26
N ARG A 9 9.33 5.29 6.13
CA ARG A 9 10.75 5.64 6.16
C ARG A 9 11.44 4.87 5.04
N PRO A 10 12.38 5.49 4.31
CA PRO A 10 13.19 4.74 3.35
C PRO A 10 13.99 3.65 4.07
N PHE A 11 14.26 2.56 3.36
CA PHE A 11 15.02 1.42 3.90
C PHE A 11 16.45 1.44 3.38
N GLY A 12 17.44 1.47 4.27
CA GLY A 12 18.85 1.28 3.92
C GLY A 12 19.13 -0.20 3.74
N HIS A 13 19.31 -0.63 2.50
CA HIS A 13 19.51 -2.03 2.16
C HIS A 13 21.00 -2.42 2.36
N PRO A 14 21.32 -3.67 2.76
CA PRO A 14 22.71 -4.10 3.01
C PRO A 14 23.67 -4.01 1.81
N ASP A 15 23.15 -3.81 0.59
CA ASP A 15 23.95 -3.59 -0.62
C ASP A 15 24.45 -2.14 -0.75
N GLY A 16 24.10 -1.26 0.20
CA GLY A 16 24.49 0.15 0.23
C GLY A 16 23.48 1.11 -0.40
N ASP A 17 22.42 0.59 -1.03
CA ASP A 17 21.38 1.42 -1.64
C ASP A 17 20.24 1.75 -0.67
N ILE A 18 19.56 2.87 -0.95
CA ILE A 18 18.36 3.27 -0.23
C ILE A 18 17.12 2.92 -1.06
N ARG A 19 16.21 2.13 -0.49
CA ARG A 19 14.90 1.82 -1.08
C ARG A 19 13.89 2.88 -0.65
N ASP A 20 13.48 3.70 -1.60
CA ASP A 20 12.41 4.68 -1.41
C ASP A 20 11.06 3.98 -1.23
N LEU A 21 10.37 4.28 -0.12
CA LEU A 21 9.06 3.76 0.25
C LEU A 21 7.96 4.83 0.21
N SER A 22 8.28 6.08 -0.14
CA SER A 22 7.31 7.20 -0.20
C SER A 22 6.16 6.95 -1.17
N PHE A 23 6.34 6.07 -2.15
CA PHE A 23 5.26 5.66 -3.05
C PHE A 23 4.12 4.89 -2.35
N LEU A 24 4.34 4.42 -1.12
CA LEU A 24 3.37 3.79 -0.24
C LEU A 24 2.87 4.75 0.86
N ASP A 25 3.23 6.03 0.80
CA ASP A 25 2.68 7.01 1.73
C ASP A 25 1.17 7.10 1.58
N ALA A 26 0.51 7.41 2.70
CA ALA A 26 -0.92 7.63 2.70
C ALA A 26 -1.26 8.79 1.76
N HIS A 27 -2.23 8.56 0.90
CA HIS A 27 -2.68 9.57 -0.06
C HIS A 27 -4.19 9.50 -0.21
N GLN A 28 -4.77 10.60 -0.66
CA GLN A 28 -6.18 10.63 -1.04
C GLN A 28 -6.33 10.13 -2.47
N ALA A 29 -7.29 9.24 -2.67
CA ALA A 29 -7.77 8.85 -3.98
C ALA A 29 -9.17 9.45 -4.19
N VAL A 30 -9.41 9.92 -5.40
CA VAL A 30 -10.71 10.41 -5.85
C VAL A 30 -11.29 9.40 -6.82
N TYR A 31 -12.53 8.98 -6.58
CA TYR A 31 -13.32 8.17 -7.49
C TYR A 31 -14.51 8.99 -7.98
N VAL A 32 -14.69 9.07 -9.30
CA VAL A 32 -15.77 9.84 -9.92
C VAL A 32 -16.74 8.89 -10.58
N GLN A 33 -17.94 8.80 -10.01
CA GLN A 33 -19.01 7.99 -10.56
C GLN A 33 -19.83 8.82 -11.55
N HIS A 34 -19.86 8.35 -12.81
CA HIS A 34 -20.69 8.96 -13.86
C HIS A 34 -21.99 8.17 -14.00
N HIS A 35 -23.11 8.90 -14.10
CA HIS A 35 -24.43 8.34 -14.40
C HIS A 35 -25.03 9.12 -15.57
N GLU A 36 -25.64 8.41 -16.51
CA GLU A 36 -26.23 9.05 -17.69
C GLU A 36 -27.33 10.04 -17.28
N GLY A 37 -27.21 11.29 -17.73
CA GLY A 37 -28.15 12.37 -17.41
C GLY A 37 -28.07 12.94 -15.98
N LYS A 38 -27.02 12.61 -15.20
CA LYS A 38 -26.78 13.21 -13.86
C LYS A 38 -25.38 13.79 -13.76
N GLU A 39 -25.24 14.79 -12.89
CA GLU A 39 -23.93 15.32 -12.53
C GLU A 39 -23.04 14.22 -11.91
N PRO A 40 -21.73 14.20 -12.21
CA PRO A 40 -20.82 13.21 -11.64
C PRO A 40 -20.72 13.33 -10.11
N LEU A 41 -20.69 12.18 -9.42
CA LEU A 41 -20.50 12.13 -7.97
C LEU A 41 -19.03 11.83 -7.65
N GLU A 42 -18.39 12.71 -6.88
CA GLU A 42 -17.02 12.52 -6.40
C GLU A 42 -16.99 11.89 -5.01
N TYR A 43 -16.22 10.80 -4.87
CA TYR A 43 -15.93 10.16 -3.60
C TYR A 43 -14.44 10.29 -3.29
N ARG A 44 -14.12 10.84 -2.12
CA ARG A 44 -12.73 10.99 -1.64
C ARG A 44 -12.48 10.04 -0.49
N PHE A 45 -11.43 9.24 -0.59
CA PHE A 45 -11.05 8.31 0.46
C PHE A 45 -9.53 8.29 0.64
N TRP A 46 -9.11 7.99 1.87
CA TRP A 46 -7.70 7.79 2.19
C TRP A 46 -7.29 6.36 1.86
N VAL A 47 -6.16 6.23 1.18
CA VAL A 47 -5.50 4.96 0.92
C VAL A 47 -4.26 4.89 1.77
N THR A 48 -4.22 3.89 2.66
CA THR A 48 -3.07 3.56 3.48
C THR A 48 -2.57 2.17 3.09
N TYR A 49 -1.28 1.92 3.26
CA TYR A 49 -0.67 0.64 2.90
C TYR A 49 -0.17 -0.06 4.16
N SER A 50 -0.07 -1.38 4.09
CA SER A 50 0.45 -2.20 5.19
C SER A 50 1.91 -2.57 4.94
N LEU A 51 2.66 -2.84 6.02
CA LEU A 51 4.06 -3.29 5.96
C LEU A 51 4.24 -4.54 5.06
N HIS A 52 3.20 -5.37 4.97
CA HIS A 52 3.21 -6.58 4.14
C HIS A 52 3.38 -6.31 2.64
N CYS A 53 3.18 -5.06 2.17
CA CYS A 53 3.40 -4.68 0.79
C CYS A 53 4.87 -4.82 0.35
N PHE A 54 5.82 -4.74 1.29
CA PHE A 54 7.26 -4.77 0.97
C PHE A 54 8.10 -5.64 1.91
N THR A 55 7.49 -6.25 2.93
CA THR A 55 8.16 -7.22 3.81
C THR A 55 7.58 -8.61 3.66
N LYS A 56 8.43 -9.61 3.92
CA LYS A 56 8.02 -11.01 4.06
C LYS A 56 9.11 -11.78 4.78
N ASP A 57 8.70 -12.54 5.78
CA ASP A 57 9.56 -13.51 6.45
C ASP A 57 9.55 -14.82 5.65
N TYR A 58 10.73 -15.37 5.39
CA TYR A 58 10.92 -16.65 4.72
C TYR A 58 11.64 -17.62 5.65
N GLU A 59 11.15 -18.86 5.70
CA GLU A 59 11.70 -19.91 6.59
C GLU A 59 13.14 -20.30 6.24
N HIS A 60 13.52 -20.20 4.97
CA HIS A 60 14.85 -20.58 4.48
C HIS A 60 15.94 -19.51 4.70
N GLN A 61 15.59 -18.32 5.19
CA GLN A 61 16.57 -17.28 5.48
C GLN A 61 17.25 -17.56 6.83
N THR A 62 18.56 -17.35 6.86
CA THR A 62 19.34 -17.36 8.11
C THR A 62 18.92 -16.20 9.02
N ASN A 63 19.22 -16.31 10.32
CA ASN A 63 18.88 -15.25 11.28
C ASN A 63 19.65 -13.96 10.97
N GLU A 64 20.90 -14.09 10.53
CA GLU A 64 21.78 -13.00 10.15
C GLU A 64 21.20 -12.22 8.95
N GLU A 65 20.72 -12.94 7.92
CA GLU A 65 20.04 -12.33 6.77
C GLU A 65 18.77 -11.60 7.21
N LYS A 66 17.92 -12.23 8.05
CA LYS A 66 16.69 -11.59 8.55
C LYS A 66 16.98 -10.32 9.34
N GLN A 67 18.02 -10.32 10.17
CA GLN A 67 18.42 -9.16 10.95
C GLN A 67 18.93 -8.03 10.06
N SER A 68 19.78 -8.32 9.07
CA SER A 68 20.30 -7.32 8.14
C SER A 68 19.20 -6.68 7.28
N LEU A 69 18.13 -7.43 7.01
CA LEU A 69 16.98 -6.97 6.24
C LEU A 69 15.84 -6.42 7.12
N MET A 70 15.98 -6.39 8.44
CA MET A 70 14.87 -6.08 9.33
C MET A 70 14.38 -4.64 9.15
N TYR A 71 13.11 -4.50 8.75
CA TYR A 71 12.43 -3.20 8.74
C TYR A 71 11.55 -3.07 9.98
N HIS A 72 11.73 -1.97 10.71
CA HIS A 72 10.95 -1.66 11.90
C HIS A 72 9.83 -0.68 11.59
N ALA A 73 8.59 -1.18 11.58
CA ALA A 73 7.39 -0.34 11.53
C ALA A 73 6.82 -0.14 12.94
N PRO A 74 5.93 0.84 13.16
CA PRO A 74 5.36 1.10 14.49
C PRO A 74 4.64 -0.09 15.16
N LYS A 75 4.11 -1.03 14.37
CA LYS A 75 3.32 -2.17 14.86
C LYS A 75 4.09 -3.49 14.88
N GLU A 76 4.95 -3.69 13.89
CA GLU A 76 5.63 -4.96 13.65
C GLU A 76 6.98 -4.70 13.00
N SER A 77 7.90 -5.63 13.21
CA SER A 77 9.20 -5.65 12.55
C SER A 77 9.27 -6.89 11.69
N ARG A 78 9.61 -6.72 10.41
CA ARG A 78 9.69 -7.83 9.45
C ARG A 78 10.83 -7.60 8.47
N PRO A 79 11.48 -8.68 7.98
CA PRO A 79 12.52 -8.54 6.98
C PRO A 79 11.97 -7.99 5.67
N PHE A 80 12.71 -7.04 5.12
CA PHE A 80 12.48 -6.41 3.84
C PHE A 80 12.59 -7.45 2.73
N CYS A 81 11.64 -7.41 1.80
CA CYS A 81 11.59 -8.33 0.67
C CYS A 81 11.64 -7.53 -0.63
N GLN A 82 12.80 -7.58 -1.30
CA GLN A 82 13.02 -6.87 -2.55
C GLN A 82 12.00 -7.24 -3.64
N HIS A 83 11.63 -8.52 -3.71
CA HIS A 83 10.63 -8.99 -4.67
C HIS A 83 9.26 -8.31 -4.45
N ARG A 84 8.78 -8.27 -3.20
CA ARG A 84 7.52 -7.60 -2.86
C ARG A 84 7.61 -6.09 -3.09
N TYR A 85 8.72 -5.47 -2.70
CA TYR A 85 8.98 -4.05 -2.98
C TYR A 85 8.84 -3.73 -4.47
N ASN A 86 9.45 -4.53 -5.35
CA ASN A 86 9.39 -4.32 -6.80
C ASN A 86 7.96 -4.50 -7.34
N LEU A 87 7.24 -5.52 -6.85
CA LEU A 87 5.84 -5.73 -7.22
C LEU A 87 4.94 -4.58 -6.76
N ALA A 88 5.11 -4.14 -5.51
CA ALA A 88 4.40 -3.02 -4.94
C ALA A 88 4.61 -1.74 -5.77
N ARG A 89 5.87 -1.42 -6.07
CA ARG A 89 6.24 -0.25 -6.87
C ARG A 89 5.64 -0.27 -8.27
N THR A 90 5.59 -1.44 -8.90
CA THR A 90 5.14 -1.60 -10.29
C THR A 90 3.62 -1.67 -10.42
N HIS A 91 2.96 -2.34 -9.47
CA HIS A 91 1.55 -2.72 -9.62
C HIS A 91 0.59 -1.96 -8.70
N LEU A 92 0.94 -1.64 -7.45
CA LEU A 92 -0.05 -1.09 -6.50
C LEU A 92 -0.63 0.25 -6.95
N LYS A 93 0.24 1.20 -7.35
CA LYS A 93 -0.20 2.50 -7.89
C LYS A 93 -1.09 2.33 -9.13
N ARG A 94 -0.75 1.38 -10.01
CA ARG A 94 -1.51 1.11 -11.24
C ARG A 94 -2.88 0.50 -10.94
N THR A 95 -2.97 -0.37 -9.93
CA THR A 95 -4.24 -1.00 -9.53
C THR A 95 -5.20 0.03 -8.94
N ILE A 96 -4.73 0.90 -8.05
CA ILE A 96 -5.55 1.98 -7.46
C ILE A 96 -6.01 2.95 -8.55
N TRP A 97 -5.13 3.34 -9.47
CA TRP A 97 -5.50 4.15 -10.63
C TRP A 97 -6.54 3.47 -11.53
N ARG A 98 -6.47 2.15 -11.73
CA ARG A 98 -7.48 1.41 -12.50
C ARG A 98 -8.84 1.37 -11.79
N CYS A 99 -8.87 1.32 -10.47
CA CYS A 99 -10.12 1.46 -9.71
C CYS A 99 -10.79 2.82 -9.93
N GLN A 100 -10.06 3.88 -10.29
CA GLN A 100 -10.65 5.17 -10.65
C GLN A 100 -11.42 5.14 -11.97
N LYS A 101 -11.15 4.15 -12.85
CA LYS A 101 -11.80 4.01 -14.17
C LYS A 101 -12.80 2.86 -14.23
N ALA A 102 -12.74 1.92 -13.30
CA ALA A 102 -13.66 0.80 -13.24
C ALA A 102 -14.89 1.22 -12.44
N THR A 103 -16.09 1.10 -13.03
CA THR A 103 -17.35 1.19 -12.29
C THR A 103 -17.35 0.12 -11.21
N LEU A 104 -17.10 0.51 -9.96
CA LEU A 104 -17.23 -0.43 -8.84
C LEU A 104 -18.72 -0.64 -8.59
N PHE A 105 -19.26 -1.77 -9.05
CA PHE A 105 -20.54 -2.27 -8.57
C PHE A 105 -20.31 -2.72 -7.12
N MET A 106 -20.56 -1.84 -6.14
CA MET A 106 -20.63 -2.23 -4.73
C MET A 106 -21.95 -2.96 -4.52
N PRO A 107 -21.98 -4.30 -4.39
CA PRO A 107 -23.21 -5.01 -4.08
C PRO A 107 -23.45 -4.84 -2.58
N GLY A 108 -24.36 -3.94 -2.21
CA GLY A 108 -24.87 -3.82 -0.85
C GLY A 108 -24.10 -2.85 0.06
N MET A 109 -24.35 -1.55 -0.11
CA MET A 109 -24.54 -0.69 1.06
C MET A 109 -26.01 -0.28 1.05
N VAL A 110 -26.80 -0.92 1.90
CA VAL A 110 -28.12 -0.45 2.28
C VAL A 110 -27.89 0.91 2.95
N ALA A 111 -28.28 1.99 2.26
CA ALA A 111 -28.49 3.26 2.91
C ALA A 111 -29.62 3.06 3.91
N MET A 112 -29.29 3.01 5.20
CA MET A 112 -30.32 3.13 6.22
C MET A 112 -30.80 4.59 6.27
N PRO A 113 -32.12 4.81 6.38
CA PRO A 113 -32.75 6.11 6.28
C PRO A 113 -32.35 7.10 7.39
#